data_AF-A0A2D2B3U3-F1
#
_entry.id   AF-A0A2D2B3U3-F1
#
_cell.length_a   1.000
_cell.length_b   1.000
_cell.length_c   1.000
_cell.angle_alpha   90.00
_cell.angle_beta   90.00
_cell.angle_gamma   90.00
#
_symmetry.space_group_name_H-M   'P 1'
#
loop_
_entity.id
_entity.type
_entity.pdbx_description
1 polymer ?
#
loop_
_entity_poly.entity_id
_entity_poly.type
_entity_poly.pdbx_seq_one_letter_code
_entity_poly.pdbx_strand_id
1 'polypeptide(L)'
;MKLVRAFTFYDAAGKRWRAPAGHMIDGASIPRVLWTLVGDPFGGPYRDASIIHDYYCDVEVRPWRATHRVFYDAMIHSGVSRGEAAQKYWAVYNFGPRWAERPGLFENLTSIFSPPPPPPPPPPPPLSDEEMLQLTVRAGQVLGEASPETVEGLAPDDVR
;
A
#
# COMPACT_ATOMS: atom_id res chain seq x y z
N MET A 1 9.82 3.65 24.00
CA MET A 1 10.82 2.88 23.21
C MET A 1 10.96 3.53 21.83
N LYS A 2 12.14 3.55 21.19
CA LYS A 2 12.29 4.06 19.82
C LYS A 2 12.28 2.90 18.83
N LEU A 3 11.48 2.98 17.78
CA LEU A 3 11.42 1.93 16.77
C LEU A 3 12.72 1.95 15.93
N VAL A 4 13.57 0.93 16.05
CA VAL A 4 14.87 0.88 15.35
C VAL A 4 14.76 0.50 13.87
N ARG A 5 13.71 -0.21 13.46
CA ARG A 5 13.46 -0.61 12.05
C ARG A 5 12.00 -0.37 11.70
N ALA A 6 11.72 0.03 10.46
CA ALA A 6 10.35 0.26 10.03
C ALA A 6 9.56 -1.04 10.15
N PHE A 7 8.33 -0.95 10.67
CA PHE A 7 7.43 -2.08 10.84
C PHE A 7 6.26 -1.94 9.88
N THR A 8 5.88 -3.04 9.23
CA THR A 8 4.75 -3.06 8.30
C THR A 8 3.87 -4.27 8.60
N PHE A 9 2.58 -4.03 8.79
CA PHE A 9 1.54 -5.03 8.98
C PHE A 9 0.54 -4.97 7.81
N TYR A 10 0.02 -6.12 7.41
CA TYR A 10 -1.06 -6.22 6.43
C TYR A 10 -2.29 -6.77 7.13
N ASP A 11 -3.41 -6.03 7.09
CA ASP A 11 -4.66 -6.54 7.63
C ASP A 11 -5.29 -7.60 6.72
N ALA A 12 -6.37 -8.23 7.20
CA ALA A 12 -7.08 -9.27 6.45
C ALA A 12 -7.67 -8.79 5.11
N ALA A 13 -7.83 -7.47 4.94
CA ALA A 13 -8.27 -6.86 3.69
C ALA A 13 -7.10 -6.49 2.76
N GLY A 14 -5.87 -6.88 3.11
CA GLY A 14 -4.65 -6.57 2.36
C GLY A 14 -4.20 -5.12 2.51
N LYS A 15 -4.79 -4.34 3.43
CA LYS A 15 -4.38 -2.95 3.64
C LYS A 15 -3.06 -2.91 4.39
N ARG A 16 -2.13 -2.11 3.87
CA ARG A 16 -0.82 -1.89 4.46
C ARG A 16 -0.89 -0.90 5.62
N TRP A 17 -0.30 -1.24 6.77
CA TRP A 17 -0.14 -0.41 7.97
C TRP A 17 1.34 -0.30 8.27
N ARG A 18 1.93 0.90 8.22
CA ARG A 18 3.38 1.08 8.34
C ARG A 18 3.73 2.08 9.43
N ALA A 19 4.61 1.67 10.35
CA ALA A 19 5.25 2.55 11.32
C ALA A 19 6.72 2.77 10.91
N PRO A 20 7.17 4.03 10.70
CA PRO A 20 8.53 4.33 10.26
C PRO A 20 9.56 4.10 11.38
N ALA A 21 10.78 3.70 10.99
CA ALA A 21 11.90 3.70 11.91
C ALA A 21 12.13 5.11 12.48
N GLY A 22 12.51 5.19 13.74
CA GLY A 22 12.75 6.42 14.45
C GLY A 22 11.54 6.99 15.19
N HIS A 23 10.32 6.49 14.93
CA HIS A 23 9.13 6.88 15.70
C HIS A 23 9.26 6.44 17.16
N MET A 24 8.83 7.29 18.09
CA MET A 24 8.74 6.93 19.49
C MET A 24 7.46 6.12 19.71
N ILE A 25 7.63 4.87 20.11
CA ILE A 25 6.56 3.94 20.49
C ILE A 25 6.62 3.84 22.00
N ASP A 26 5.70 4.49 22.69
CA ASP A 26 5.67 4.49 24.15
C ASP A 26 4.95 3.26 24.73
N GLY A 27 4.29 2.43 23.90
CA GLY A 27 3.46 1.32 24.36
C GLY A 27 2.24 1.78 25.15
N ALA A 28 1.92 3.08 25.09
CA ALA A 28 1.07 3.78 26.05
C ALA A 28 -0.23 4.35 25.45
N SER A 29 -0.53 4.12 24.17
CA SER A 29 -1.87 4.40 23.61
C SER A 29 -2.92 3.38 24.09
N ILE A 30 -2.48 2.34 24.78
CA ILE A 30 -3.30 1.52 25.67
C ILE A 30 -3.46 2.31 26.98
N PRO A 31 -4.67 2.77 27.37
CA PRO A 31 -4.89 3.51 28.61
C PRO A 31 -4.18 2.85 29.79
N ARG A 32 -3.48 3.62 30.64
CA ARG A 32 -2.77 3.11 31.85
C ARG A 32 -3.61 2.17 32.72
N VAL A 33 -4.95 2.29 32.67
CA VAL A 33 -5.91 1.39 33.33
C VAL A 33 -5.84 -0.05 32.82
N LEU A 34 -5.40 -0.29 31.58
CA LEU A 34 -5.27 -1.62 30.98
C LEU A 34 -3.90 -2.26 31.24
N TRP A 35 -2.91 -1.52 31.72
CA TRP A 35 -1.60 -2.11 32.08
C TRP A 35 -1.72 -3.12 33.23
N THR A 36 -2.70 -2.96 34.13
CA THR A 36 -3.01 -3.93 35.18
C THR A 36 -3.71 -5.20 34.69
N LEU A 37 -4.22 -5.22 33.45
CA LEU A 37 -4.97 -6.37 32.89
C LEU A 37 -4.21 -7.12 31.77
N VAL A 38 -3.16 -6.53 31.22
CA VAL A 38 -2.52 -6.98 29.96
C VAL A 38 -1.17 -7.69 30.18
N GLY A 39 -0.54 -7.54 31.35
CA GLY A 39 0.86 -7.96 31.51
C GLY A 39 1.81 -7.02 30.78
N ASP A 40 3.08 -7.43 30.64
CA ASP A 40 4.16 -6.61 30.07
C ASP A 40 3.86 -6.19 28.60
N PRO A 41 3.59 -4.90 28.32
CA PRO A 41 3.24 -4.42 26.98
C PRO A 41 4.43 -4.41 26.00
N PHE A 42 5.65 -4.68 26.48
CA PHE A 42 6.88 -4.65 25.68
C PHE A 42 7.42 -6.05 25.34
N GLY A 43 6.80 -7.11 25.86
CA GLY A 43 7.16 -8.51 25.63
C GLY A 43 5.99 -9.34 25.11
N GLY A 44 6.27 -10.22 24.13
CA GLY A 44 5.30 -11.22 23.67
C GLY A 44 4.41 -10.77 22.49
N PRO A 45 3.25 -11.41 22.30
CA PRO A 45 2.45 -11.30 21.08
C PRO A 45 1.75 -9.95 20.89
N TYR A 46 1.88 -9.01 21.84
CA TYR A 46 1.24 -7.69 21.80
C TYR A 46 2.09 -6.60 21.14
N ARG A 47 3.39 -6.82 21.01
CA ARG A 47 4.36 -5.81 20.58
C ARG A 47 4.05 -5.27 19.19
N ASP A 48 3.74 -6.15 18.25
CA ASP A 48 3.51 -5.75 16.86
C ASP A 48 2.19 -4.99 16.71
N ALA A 49 1.18 -5.36 17.51
CA ALA A 49 -0.09 -4.65 17.58
C ALA A 49 0.06 -3.26 18.18
N SER A 50 0.82 -3.11 19.27
CA SER A 50 1.04 -1.81 19.94
C SER A 50 1.81 -0.83 19.05
N ILE A 51 2.80 -1.29 18.29
CA ILE A 51 3.55 -0.42 17.35
C ILE A 51 2.63 0.27 16.33
N ILE A 52 1.71 -0.48 15.73
CA ILE A 52 0.77 0.08 14.75
C ILE A 52 -0.26 0.97 15.45
N HIS A 53 -0.82 0.54 16.57
CA HIS A 53 -1.82 1.31 17.29
C HIS A 53 -1.27 2.66 17.76
N ASP A 54 -0.11 2.68 18.42
CA ASP A 54 0.54 3.91 18.90
C ASP A 54 0.81 4.89 17.75
N TYR A 55 1.48 4.42 16.69
CA TYR A 55 1.81 5.29 15.56
C TYR A 55 0.56 5.94 14.95
N TYR A 56 -0.49 5.16 14.69
CA TYR A 56 -1.70 5.67 14.05
C TYR A 56 -2.62 6.46 15.00
N CYS A 57 -2.47 6.30 16.32
CA CYS A 57 -3.06 7.20 17.31
C CYS A 57 -2.34 8.56 17.36
N ASP A 58 -1.02 8.58 17.20
CA ASP A 58 -0.25 9.84 17.17
C ASP A 58 -0.50 10.66 15.90
N VAL A 59 -0.44 9.98 14.74
CA VAL A 59 -0.51 10.69 13.45
C VAL A 59 -1.95 10.97 13.00
N GLU A 60 -2.92 10.22 13.55
CA GLU A 60 -4.36 10.39 13.29
C GLU A 60 -4.77 10.37 11.79
N VAL A 61 -3.95 9.73 10.94
CA VAL A 61 -4.10 9.78 9.46
C VAL A 61 -5.13 8.79 8.92
N ARG A 62 -5.69 7.94 9.80
CA ARG A 62 -6.72 6.95 9.49
C ARG A 62 -7.86 7.07 10.49
N PRO A 63 -9.08 6.61 10.16
CA PRO A 63 -10.19 6.64 11.11
C PRO A 63 -9.85 5.89 12.40
N TRP A 64 -10.18 6.48 13.55
CA TRP A 64 -9.91 5.90 14.87
C TRP A 64 -10.46 4.47 15.00
N ARG A 65 -11.64 4.20 14.40
CA ARG A 65 -12.25 2.86 14.36
C ARG A 65 -11.36 1.85 13.63
N ALA A 66 -10.78 2.25 12.50
CA ALA A 66 -9.88 1.40 11.74
C ALA A 66 -8.57 1.18 12.51
N THR A 67 -8.03 2.22 13.16
CA THR A 67 -6.84 2.12 14.01
C THR A 67 -7.04 1.16 15.19
N HIS A 68 -8.19 1.21 15.85
CA HIS A 68 -8.49 0.25 16.93
C HIS A 68 -8.77 -1.15 16.39
N ARG A 69 -9.38 -1.27 15.19
CA ARG A 69 -9.62 -2.59 14.58
C ARG A 69 -8.32 -3.28 14.17
N VAL A 70 -7.37 -2.57 13.57
CA VAL A 70 -6.09 -3.19 13.19
C VAL A 70 -5.32 -3.68 14.42
N PHE A 71 -5.47 -3.03 15.58
CA PHE A 71 -4.90 -3.52 16.83
C PHE A 71 -5.42 -4.92 17.20
N TYR A 72 -6.72 -5.15 17.06
CA TYR A 72 -7.32 -6.48 17.21
C TYR A 72 -6.75 -7.49 16.20
N ASP A 73 -6.75 -7.13 14.91
CA ASP A 73 -6.32 -8.03 13.84
C ASP A 73 -4.83 -8.42 14.01
N ALA A 74 -3.98 -7.47 14.42
CA ALA A 74 -2.57 -7.71 14.70
C ALA A 74 -2.37 -8.65 15.91
N MET A 75 -3.15 -8.49 16.99
CA MET A 75 -3.10 -9.43 18.12
C MET A 75 -3.47 -10.86 17.71
N ILE A 76 -4.54 -11.02 16.90
CA ILE A 76 -4.93 -12.34 16.38
C ILE A 76 -3.81 -12.94 15.53
N HIS A 77 -3.16 -12.14 14.69
CA HIS A 77 -2.05 -12.59 13.85
C HIS A 77 -0.83 -13.04 14.67
N SER A 78 -0.55 -12.34 15.78
CA SER A 78 0.54 -12.69 16.69
C SER A 78 0.22 -13.86 17.64
N GLY A 79 -0.92 -14.53 17.48
CA GLY A 79 -1.28 -15.73 18.23
C GLY A 79 -1.99 -15.45 19.56
N VAL A 80 -2.45 -14.23 19.82
CA VAL A 80 -3.28 -13.92 20.99
C VAL A 80 -4.62 -14.64 20.85
N SER A 81 -5.12 -15.19 21.95
CA SER A 81 -6.44 -15.83 21.96
C SER A 81 -7.54 -14.83 21.58
N ARG A 82 -8.57 -15.30 20.87
CA ARG A 82 -9.67 -14.42 20.41
C ARG A 82 -10.36 -13.69 21.56
N GLY A 83 -10.54 -14.35 22.70
CA GLY A 83 -11.18 -13.77 23.89
C GLY A 83 -10.35 -12.63 24.47
N GLU A 84 -9.04 -12.85 24.61
CA GLU A 84 -8.13 -11.83 25.14
C GLU A 84 -7.99 -10.63 24.20
N ALA A 85 -7.82 -10.88 22.89
CA ALA A 85 -7.79 -9.83 21.89
C ALA A 85 -9.11 -9.03 21.87
N ALA A 86 -10.26 -9.69 22.02
CA ALA A 86 -11.56 -9.04 22.04
C ALA A 86 -11.74 -8.15 23.28
N GLN A 87 -11.29 -8.59 24.46
CA GLN A 87 -11.33 -7.78 25.68
C GLN A 87 -10.50 -6.50 25.53
N LYS A 88 -9.27 -6.63 25.02
CA LYS A 88 -8.36 -5.50 24.78
C LYS A 88 -8.91 -4.57 23.71
N TYR A 89 -9.46 -5.12 22.62
CA TYR A 89 -10.14 -4.35 21.58
C TYR A 89 -11.34 -3.57 22.13
N TRP A 90 -12.19 -4.21 22.93
CA TRP A 90 -13.33 -3.56 23.56
C TRP A 90 -12.88 -2.37 24.41
N ALA A 91 -11.80 -2.53 25.17
CA ALA A 91 -11.28 -1.46 25.99
C ALA A 91 -10.77 -0.26 25.16
N VAL A 92 -9.95 -0.49 24.12
CA VAL A 92 -9.49 0.62 23.27
C VAL A 92 -10.63 1.22 22.44
N TYR A 93 -11.63 0.43 22.03
CA TYR A 93 -12.77 0.94 21.28
C TYR A 93 -13.65 1.89 22.11
N ASN A 94 -13.83 1.58 23.39
CA ASN A 94 -14.69 2.35 24.29
C ASN A 94 -13.96 3.52 24.98
N PHE A 95 -12.67 3.36 25.30
CA PHE A 95 -11.92 4.32 26.12
C PHE A 95 -10.68 4.91 25.42
N GLY A 96 -10.37 4.45 24.21
CA GLY A 96 -9.24 4.96 23.42
C GLY A 96 -9.51 6.36 22.83
N PRO A 97 -8.45 7.02 22.35
CA PRO A 97 -8.54 8.33 21.72
C PRO A 97 -9.42 8.30 20.47
N ARG A 98 -10.20 9.36 20.27
CA ARG A 98 -11.08 9.55 19.13
C ARG A 98 -10.76 10.88 18.47
N TRP A 99 -10.65 10.86 17.16
CA TRP A 99 -10.41 12.05 16.35
C TRP A 99 -11.40 12.10 15.19
N ALA A 100 -11.63 13.32 14.69
CA ALA A 100 -12.44 13.53 13.49
C ALA A 100 -11.71 12.94 12.28
N GLU A 101 -12.45 12.23 11.42
CA GLU A 101 -11.89 11.70 10.18
C GLU A 101 -11.45 12.86 9.29
N ARG A 102 -10.17 12.87 8.88
CA ARG A 102 -9.62 13.86 7.94
C ARG A 102 -9.49 13.24 6.56
N PRO A 103 -10.55 13.23 5.74
CA PRO A 103 -10.45 12.74 4.37
C PRO A 103 -9.38 13.54 3.60
N GLY A 104 -8.47 12.85 2.91
CA GLY A 104 -7.43 13.44 2.05
C GLY A 104 -6.02 13.57 2.64
N LEU A 105 -5.83 13.45 3.96
CA LEU A 105 -4.47 13.47 4.54
C LEU A 105 -3.66 12.22 4.15
N PHE A 106 -4.35 11.09 3.97
CA PHE A 106 -3.72 9.83 3.57
C PHE A 106 -3.13 9.91 2.16
N GLU A 107 -3.86 10.43 1.16
CA GLU A 107 -3.37 10.61 -0.22
C GLU A 107 -2.01 11.34 -0.24
N ASN A 108 -1.95 12.49 0.45
CA ASN A 108 -0.75 13.31 0.54
C ASN A 108 0.40 12.63 1.31
N LEU A 109 0.12 11.91 2.39
CA LEU A 109 1.16 11.20 3.14
C LEU A 109 1.63 9.93 2.42
N THR A 110 0.77 9.18 1.74
CA THR A 110 1.23 8.08 0.86
C THR A 110 2.12 8.58 -0.25
N SER A 111 1.93 9.81 -0.74
CA SER A 111 2.84 10.42 -1.71
C SER A 111 4.21 10.73 -1.09
N ILE A 112 4.26 11.19 0.17
CA ILE A 112 5.52 11.47 0.89
C ILE A 112 6.27 10.18 1.26
N PHE A 113 5.54 9.09 1.48
CA PHE A 113 6.10 7.81 1.94
C PHE A 113 6.17 6.73 0.85
N SER A 114 5.81 7.05 -0.40
CA SER A 114 6.14 6.21 -1.55
C SER A 114 7.61 6.41 -1.90
N PRO A 115 8.35 5.35 -2.29
CA PRO A 115 9.65 5.57 -2.91
C PRO A 115 9.45 6.54 -4.09
N PRO A 116 10.39 7.47 -4.32
CA PRO A 116 10.31 8.31 -5.51
C PRO A 116 10.15 7.39 -6.73
N PRO A 117 9.35 7.79 -7.74
CA PRO A 117 9.29 7.02 -8.98
C PRO A 117 10.73 6.77 -9.45
N PRO A 118 11.03 5.59 -10.01
CA PRO A 118 12.36 5.35 -10.56
C PRO A 118 12.71 6.51 -11.50
N PRO A 119 13.97 6.99 -11.50
CA PRO A 119 14.37 8.01 -12.46
C PRO A 119 13.94 7.54 -13.86
N PRO A 120 13.50 8.45 -14.75
CA PRO A 120 13.23 8.06 -16.12
C PRO A 120 14.45 7.31 -16.66
N PRO A 121 14.26 6.24 -17.45
CA PRO A 121 15.38 5.54 -18.05
C PRO A 121 16.27 6.57 -18.75
N PRO A 122 17.61 6.42 -18.70
CA PRO A 122 18.49 7.31 -19.46
C PRO A 122 18.00 7.35 -20.92
N PRO A 123 18.07 8.50 -21.60
CA PRO A 123 17.77 8.53 -23.02
C PRO A 123 18.61 7.43 -23.70
N PRO A 124 18.05 6.69 -24.67
CA PRO A 124 18.82 5.70 -25.40
C PRO A 124 20.08 6.38 -25.96
N PRO A 125 21.23 5.69 -26.00
CA PRO A 125 22.40 6.23 -26.67
C PRO A 125 22.00 6.67 -28.09
N PRO A 126 22.58 7.76 -28.62
CA PRO A 126 22.37 8.09 -30.02
C PRO A 126 22.72 6.86 -30.86
N LEU A 127 21.79 6.45 -31.72
CA LEU A 127 22.01 5.33 -32.62
C LEU A 127 23.29 5.58 -33.41
N SER A 128 24.12 4.55 -33.54
CA SER A 128 25.26 4.61 -34.45
C SER A 128 24.79 4.83 -35.89
N ASP A 129 25.64 5.40 -36.75
CA ASP A 129 25.32 5.61 -38.17
C ASP A 129 24.88 4.30 -38.86
N GLU A 130 25.47 3.17 -38.46
CA GLU A 130 25.10 1.81 -38.88
C GLU A 130 23.68 1.42 -38.46
N GLU A 131 23.28 1.70 -37.21
CA GLU A 131 21.93 1.41 -36.72
C GLU A 131 20.88 2.32 -37.38
N MET A 132 21.24 3.57 -37.67
CA MET A 132 20.40 4.52 -38.41
C MET A 132 20.18 4.07 -39.86
N LEU A 133 21.21 3.50 -40.49
CA LEU A 133 21.14 2.87 -41.80
C LEU A 133 20.27 1.62 -41.77
N GLN A 134 20.45 0.73 -40.77
CA GLN A 134 19.64 -0.48 -40.64
C GLN A 134 18.16 -0.16 -40.39
N LEU A 135 17.84 0.89 -39.63
CA LEU A 135 16.46 1.35 -39.42
C LEU A 135 15.84 1.87 -40.73
N THR A 136 16.61 2.64 -41.49
CA THR A 136 16.19 3.22 -42.78
C THR A 136 15.95 2.12 -43.83
N VAL A 137 16.85 1.13 -43.89
CA VAL A 137 16.71 -0.05 -44.76
C VAL A 137 15.46 -0.86 -44.39
N ARG A 138 15.21 -1.09 -43.10
CA ARG A 138 14.00 -1.79 -42.64
C ARG A 138 12.71 -1.04 -42.97
N ALA A 139 12.70 0.28 -42.83
CA ALA A 139 11.54 1.10 -43.20
C ALA A 139 11.29 1.11 -44.73
N GLY A 140 12.36 1.13 -45.53
CA GLY A 140 12.27 1.05 -46.99
C GLY A 140 11.77 -0.31 -47.50
N GLN A 141 12.09 -1.40 -46.81
CA GLN A 141 11.67 -2.75 -47.19
C GLN A 141 10.17 -3.04 -46.94
N VAL A 142 9.49 -2.22 -46.12
CA VAL A 142 8.05 -2.37 -45.82
C VAL A 142 7.17 -1.65 -46.86
N LEU A 143 7.72 -0.72 -47.65
CA LEU A 143 6.95 0.09 -48.61
C LEU A 143 6.96 -0.44 -50.07
N GLY A 144 7.55 -1.61 -50.32
CA GLY A 144 7.61 -2.20 -51.66
C GLY A 144 7.22 -3.67 -51.67
N GLU A 145 5.94 -3.94 -51.85
CA GLU A 145 5.37 -5.08 -52.61
C GLU A 145 3.83 -5.05 -52.47
N ALA A 146 3.17 -4.13 -53.18
CA ALA A 146 1.77 -4.28 -53.52
C ALA A 146 1.69 -4.90 -54.93
N SER A 147 1.55 -6.22 -54.97
CA SER A 147 1.23 -6.98 -56.18
C SER A 147 -0.23 -6.73 -56.59
N PRO A 148 -0.55 -6.53 -57.89
CA PRO A 148 -1.90 -6.22 -58.33
C PRO A 148 -2.64 -7.49 -58.72
N GLU A 149 -3.53 -8.00 -57.87
CA GLU A 149 -4.48 -9.06 -58.26
C GLU A 149 -5.94 -8.69 -57.93
N THR A 150 -6.70 -8.60 -59.02
CA THR A 150 -8.09 -9.05 -59.17
C THR A 150 -9.22 -8.06 -58.81
N VAL A 151 -9.69 -7.38 -59.85
CA VAL A 151 -11.05 -6.84 -59.96
C VAL A 151 -11.86 -7.78 -60.87
N GLU A 152 -12.71 -8.62 -60.28
CA GLU A 152 -13.90 -9.27 -60.87
C GLU A 152 -14.93 -9.29 -59.72
N GLY A 153 -16.20 -8.88 -59.80
CA GLY A 153 -17.13 -8.78 -60.92
C GLY A 153 -18.32 -9.72 -60.66
N LEU A 154 -19.39 -9.27 -59.98
CA LEU A 154 -20.77 -9.83 -59.96
C LEU A 154 -21.60 -9.13 -58.87
N ALA A 155 -22.86 -8.72 -58.96
CA ALA A 155 -23.80 -8.26 -60.00
C ALA A 155 -24.97 -7.62 -59.20
N PRO A 156 -25.74 -6.68 -59.77
CA PRO A 156 -26.98 -6.19 -59.16
C PRO A 156 -28.15 -7.10 -59.56
N ASP A 157 -29.08 -7.39 -58.65
CA ASP A 157 -30.53 -7.35 -58.88
C ASP A 157 -31.34 -8.06 -57.77
N ASP A 158 -32.55 -7.52 -57.58
CA ASP A 158 -33.79 -8.19 -57.16
C ASP A 158 -34.14 -8.25 -55.65
N VAL A 159 -35.11 -7.43 -55.21
CA VAL A 159 -36.54 -7.79 -55.05
C VAL A 159 -37.28 -6.77 -54.14
N ARG A 160 -38.25 -6.07 -54.77
CA ARG A 160 -39.53 -5.47 -54.29
C ARG A 160 -39.58 -4.35 -53.26
#